data_AF-A0A935CP76-F1
#
_entry.id   AF-A0A935CP76-F1
#
_cell.length_a   1.000
_cell.length_b   1.000
_cell.length_c   1.000
_cell.angle_alpha   90.00
_cell.angle_beta   90.00
_cell.angle_gamma   90.00
#
_symmetry.space_group_name_H-M   'P 1'
#
loop_
_entity.id
_entity.type
_entity.pdbx_description
1 polymer ?
#
loop_
_entity_poly.entity_id
_entity_poly.type
_entity_poly.pdbx_seq_one_letter_code
_entity_poly.pdbx_strand_id
1 'polypeptide(L)'
;MSDCRFMAANAEGPATIYLREYEKCQCNNLSVEQATALSERFARQLTMGWNWQLQTWELSAKQYVGIIVLDDLRIHIEPKVNLQNLFYMLTYAYDLADFRREAVALASSENIFEFIVVIFLRQVEQLVRRGIYRAYVTEEENQPYLRGRLLLADHLQRNALHMQRFYQRISEFTADVLENRILRYTLGLLARLEYREPGLRQQIRRVASAFAEVSPAPIASADCDRLVYTRLNAAYRPRINLARLLMQHLSLEGQAGSTQFAAYLLDMNKVFELFVLAFWPAILPTIRPSRWKSSPISGWTWTARRRAFPTSCFDGMAAPIWCWIPSTRPSRASPRRQTVIRW
;
A
#
# COMPACT_ATOMS: atom_id res chain seq x y z
N MET A 1 7.47 30.02 8.90
CA MET A 1 8.24 29.65 7.69
C MET A 1 9.40 28.83 8.20
N SER A 2 9.31 27.52 8.06
CA SER A 2 10.37 26.62 8.49
C SER A 2 11.38 26.57 7.34
N ASP A 3 12.63 26.95 7.60
CA ASP A 3 13.71 26.59 6.70
C ASP A 3 13.73 25.07 6.59
N CYS A 4 13.72 24.56 5.36
CA CYS A 4 13.96 23.15 5.17
C CYS A 4 15.29 22.77 5.80
N ARG A 5 15.32 21.67 6.54
CA ARG A 5 16.57 20.98 6.82
C ARG A 5 17.05 20.37 5.50
N PHE A 6 17.63 21.21 4.66
CA PHE A 6 18.43 20.80 3.54
C PHE A 6 19.78 20.36 4.13
N MET A 7 19.98 19.06 4.26
CA MET A 7 21.33 18.55 4.45
C MET A 7 21.96 18.46 3.07
N ALA A 8 22.82 19.44 2.77
CA ALA A 8 23.67 19.40 1.60
C ALA A 8 24.44 18.08 1.58
N ALA A 9 24.70 17.56 0.38
CA ALA A 9 25.46 16.36 0.16
C ALA A 9 26.81 16.44 0.90
N ASN A 10 26.92 15.76 2.05
CA ASN A 10 28.22 15.49 2.64
C ASN A 10 28.87 14.43 1.75
N ALA A 11 29.77 14.84 0.85
CA ALA A 11 30.78 14.10 0.06
C ALA A 11 30.47 12.72 -0.58
N GLU A 12 29.47 11.94 -0.16
CA GLU A 12 29.26 10.54 -0.57
C GLU A 12 27.78 10.12 -0.68
N GLY A 13 26.82 11.06 -0.70
CA GLY A 13 25.38 10.69 -0.74
C GLY A 13 24.47 11.65 -1.53
N PRO A 14 23.32 11.14 -2.02
CA PRO A 14 22.34 11.92 -2.76
C PRO A 14 21.73 13.04 -1.91
N ALA A 15 21.44 14.19 -2.53
CA ALA A 15 20.87 15.36 -1.87
C ALA A 15 19.51 15.01 -1.26
N THR A 16 19.32 15.31 0.03
CA THR A 16 18.12 14.89 0.76
C THR A 16 17.31 16.10 1.23
N ILE A 17 16.02 16.13 0.87
CA ILE A 17 15.05 17.16 1.25
C ILE A 17 14.05 16.54 2.23
N TYR A 18 13.87 17.16 3.39
CA TYR A 18 12.87 16.78 4.37
C TYR A 18 11.69 17.74 4.34
N LEU A 19 10.49 17.19 4.27
CA LEU A 19 9.21 17.87 4.26
C LEU A 19 8.29 17.22 5.28
N ARG A 20 7.42 17.99 5.93
CA ARG A 20 6.24 17.41 6.58
C ARG A 20 5.02 17.48 5.65
N GLU A 21 4.06 16.61 5.92
CA GLU A 21 2.74 16.63 5.29
C GLU A 21 2.13 18.06 5.34
N TYR A 22 1.67 18.58 4.19
CA TYR A 22 1.21 19.97 4.01
C TYR A 22 2.22 21.09 4.27
N GLU A 23 3.51 20.78 4.42
CA GLU A 23 4.56 21.79 4.57
C GLU A 23 5.09 22.25 3.20
N LYS A 24 5.57 23.49 3.17
CA LYS A 24 6.24 24.11 2.03
C LYS A 24 7.74 24.20 2.31
N CYS A 25 8.53 23.95 1.28
CA CYS A 25 9.98 24.01 1.30
C CYS A 25 10.50 24.87 0.17
N GLN A 26 11.52 25.66 0.47
CA GLN A 26 12.31 26.34 -0.56
C GLN A 26 13.54 25.50 -0.87
N CYS A 27 13.72 25.20 -2.16
CA CYS A 27 14.76 24.32 -2.66
C CYS A 27 15.68 25.13 -3.57
N ASN A 28 16.90 25.40 -3.11
CA ASN A 28 17.86 26.22 -3.85
C ASN A 28 18.64 25.42 -4.90
N ASN A 29 18.65 24.08 -4.78
CA ASN A 29 19.54 23.21 -5.56
C ASN A 29 18.79 22.15 -6.38
N LEU A 30 17.56 22.45 -6.79
CA LEU A 30 16.77 21.56 -7.64
C LEU A 30 17.01 21.89 -9.11
N SER A 31 17.43 20.91 -9.92
CA SER A 31 17.61 21.11 -11.35
C SER A 31 16.25 21.30 -12.05
N VAL A 32 16.25 21.94 -13.22
CA VAL A 32 15.02 22.12 -14.02
C VAL A 32 14.43 20.77 -14.45
N GLU A 33 15.29 19.79 -14.77
CA GLU A 33 14.87 18.43 -15.12
C GLU A 33 14.20 17.71 -13.94
N GLN A 34 14.79 17.80 -12.75
CA GLN A 34 14.22 17.26 -11.52
C GLN A 34 12.87 17.91 -11.19
N ALA A 35 12.77 19.24 -11.30
CA ALA A 35 11.54 19.97 -11.01
C ALA A 35 10.42 19.60 -11.98
N THR A 36 10.75 19.47 -13.26
CA THR A 36 9.82 19.04 -14.32
C THR A 36 9.34 17.62 -14.05
N ALA A 37 10.25 16.67 -13.81
CA ALA A 37 9.92 15.27 -13.52
C ALA A 37 9.03 15.14 -12.27
N LEU A 38 9.32 15.90 -11.21
CA LEU A 38 8.47 15.94 -10.02
C LEU A 38 7.07 16.49 -10.32
N SER A 39 6.98 17.56 -11.10
CA SER A 39 5.70 18.17 -11.46
C SER A 39 4.83 17.27 -12.33
N GLU A 40 5.41 16.53 -13.27
CA GLU A 40 4.68 15.66 -14.19
C GLU A 40 4.23 14.35 -13.54
N ARG A 41 5.13 13.74 -12.76
CA ARG A 41 4.94 12.38 -12.23
C ARG A 41 4.29 12.36 -10.86
N PHE A 42 4.54 13.39 -10.04
CA PHE A 42 4.05 13.49 -8.67
C PHE A 42 3.08 14.65 -8.45
N ALA A 43 2.42 15.15 -9.50
CA ALA A 43 1.39 16.20 -9.41
C ALA A 43 0.30 15.92 -8.38
N ARG A 44 -0.01 14.64 -8.13
CA ARG A 44 -1.03 14.23 -7.14
C ARG A 44 -0.53 14.37 -5.70
N GLN A 45 0.77 14.23 -5.47
CA GLN A 45 1.39 14.16 -4.15
C GLN A 45 2.11 15.44 -3.74
N LEU A 46 2.66 16.17 -4.72
CA LEU A 46 3.43 17.38 -4.56
C LEU A 46 2.83 18.53 -5.37
N THR A 47 3.08 19.77 -4.95
CA THR A 47 2.92 20.95 -5.82
C THR A 47 4.25 21.66 -5.95
N MET A 48 4.62 21.99 -7.18
CA MET A 48 5.80 22.79 -7.49
C MET A 48 5.38 24.22 -7.86
N GLY A 49 6.11 25.20 -7.38
CA GLY A 49 6.01 26.60 -7.77
C GLY A 49 7.39 27.22 -7.91
N TRP A 50 7.50 28.28 -8.71
CA TRP A 50 8.72 29.09 -8.77
C TRP A 50 8.54 30.34 -7.91
N ASN A 51 9.46 30.57 -6.97
CA ASN A 51 9.47 31.79 -6.18
C ASN A 51 10.32 32.86 -6.88
N TRP A 52 9.65 33.81 -7.54
CA TRP A 52 10.30 34.91 -8.26
C TRP A 52 11.11 35.86 -7.36
N GLN A 53 10.80 35.97 -6.06
CA GLN A 53 11.53 36.87 -5.16
C GLN A 53 12.88 36.28 -4.76
N LEU A 54 12.92 34.98 -4.50
CA LEU A 54 14.11 34.28 -4.03
C LEU A 54 14.87 33.59 -5.16
N GLN A 55 14.27 33.49 -6.36
CA GLN A 55 14.79 32.76 -7.51
C GLN A 55 15.05 31.28 -7.17
N THR A 56 14.13 30.68 -6.41
CA THR A 56 14.22 29.29 -5.95
C THR A 56 12.93 28.52 -6.23
N TRP A 57 13.03 27.20 -6.34
CA TRP A 57 11.86 26.34 -6.39
C TRP A 57 11.16 26.29 -5.03
N GLU A 58 9.84 26.38 -5.02
CA GLU A 58 8.98 26.09 -3.86
C GLU A 58 8.33 24.72 -4.08
N LEU A 59 8.61 23.78 -3.19
CA LEU A 59 8.04 22.43 -3.17
C LEU A 59 7.11 22.32 -1.97
N SER A 60 5.85 21.92 -2.19
CA SER A 60 4.89 21.66 -1.11
C SER A 60 4.39 20.23 -1.17
N ALA A 61 4.43 19.54 -0.03
CA ALA A 61 3.78 18.25 0.12
C ALA A 61 2.26 18.43 0.31
N LYS A 62 1.47 17.46 -0.16
CA LYS A 62 0.03 17.36 0.13
C LYS A 62 -0.21 16.39 1.30
N GLN A 63 -1.22 15.52 1.20
CA GLN A 63 -1.57 14.51 2.23
C GLN A 63 -0.73 13.23 2.22
N TYR A 64 0.33 13.18 1.41
CA TYR A 64 1.10 11.95 1.22
C TYR A 64 2.33 11.94 2.14
N VAL A 65 2.71 10.77 2.61
CA VAL A 65 3.92 10.56 3.42
C VAL A 65 4.74 9.42 2.86
N GLY A 66 6.05 9.48 3.00
CA GLY A 66 6.98 8.45 2.51
C GLY A 66 8.21 9.03 1.84
N ILE A 67 8.74 8.34 0.84
CA ILE A 67 10.01 8.68 0.19
C ILE A 67 9.84 8.73 -1.33
N ILE A 68 10.50 9.71 -1.96
CA ILE A 68 10.68 9.79 -3.41
C ILE A 68 12.18 9.85 -3.66
N VAL A 69 12.68 8.95 -4.48
CA VAL A 69 14.06 8.91 -4.95
C VAL A 69 14.03 9.14 -6.45
N LEU A 70 14.72 10.18 -6.91
CA LEU A 70 14.79 10.59 -8.30
C LEU A 70 16.25 10.90 -8.62
N ASP A 71 16.90 10.03 -9.39
CA ASP A 71 18.34 10.05 -9.64
C ASP A 71 19.17 10.23 -8.35
N ASP A 72 19.79 11.40 -8.16
CA ASP A 72 20.62 11.78 -7.01
C ASP A 72 19.88 12.64 -5.97
N LEU A 73 18.54 12.75 -6.08
CA LEU A 73 17.69 13.49 -5.17
C LEU A 73 16.79 12.54 -4.36
N ARG A 74 16.72 12.76 -3.04
CA ARG A 74 15.82 12.07 -2.12
C ARG A 74 14.90 13.08 -1.45
N ILE A 75 13.60 12.83 -1.48
CA ILE A 75 12.59 13.64 -0.79
C ILE A 75 11.91 12.75 0.23
N HIS A 76 12.03 13.13 1.50
CA HIS A 76 11.38 12.48 2.64
C HIS A 76 10.20 13.34 3.07
N ILE A 77 9.01 12.74 3.08
CA ILE A 77 7.78 13.39 3.53
C ILE A 77 7.30 12.72 4.82
N GLU A 78 7.41 13.44 5.93
CA GLU A 78 7.04 12.97 7.27
C GLU A 78 5.56 13.22 7.59
N PRO A 79 4.89 12.30 8.30
CA PRO A 79 3.54 12.50 8.80
C PRO A 79 3.47 13.59 9.88
N LYS A 80 2.30 14.24 9.99
CA LYS A 80 1.99 15.12 11.14
C LYS A 80 1.88 14.37 12.46
N VAL A 81 1.48 13.11 12.39
CA VAL A 81 1.39 12.21 13.55
C VAL A 81 2.74 11.56 13.81
N ASN A 82 3.00 11.15 15.05
CA ASN A 82 4.21 10.37 15.34
C ASN A 82 4.19 9.02 14.58
N LEU A 83 5.38 8.46 14.33
CA LEU A 83 5.51 7.19 13.61
C LEU A 83 4.80 6.04 14.33
N GLN A 84 4.78 6.05 15.67
CA GLN A 84 4.08 5.04 16.46
C GLN A 84 2.58 4.99 16.16
N ASN A 85 1.90 6.15 16.10
CA ASN A 85 0.48 6.22 15.76
C ASN A 85 0.26 5.86 14.29
N LEU A 86 1.16 6.23 13.38
CA LEU A 86 1.08 5.78 11.99
C LEU A 86 1.10 4.26 11.90
N PHE A 87 2.06 3.59 12.54
CA PHE A 87 2.12 2.12 12.52
C PHE A 87 0.92 1.47 13.20
N TYR A 88 0.42 2.08 14.28
CA TYR A 88 -0.82 1.65 14.90
C TYR A 88 -1.99 1.73 13.91
N MET A 89 -2.16 2.85 13.22
CA MET A 89 -3.20 3.01 12.20
C MET A 89 -3.07 2.01 11.05
N LEU A 90 -1.85 1.80 10.54
CA LEU A 90 -1.58 0.84 9.46
C LEU A 90 -1.92 -0.60 9.87
N THR A 91 -1.66 -0.96 11.13
CA THR A 91 -1.97 -2.30 11.66
C THR A 91 -3.46 -2.60 11.54
N TYR A 92 -4.32 -1.66 11.91
CA TYR A 92 -5.77 -1.80 11.78
C TYR A 92 -6.25 -1.65 10.32
N ALA A 93 -5.74 -0.65 9.60
CA ALA A 93 -6.18 -0.34 8.25
C ALA A 93 -5.91 -1.47 7.25
N TYR A 94 -4.82 -2.24 7.46
CA TYR A 94 -4.37 -3.30 6.55
C TYR A 94 -4.35 -4.69 7.19
N ASP A 95 -4.95 -4.88 8.37
CA ASP A 95 -5.00 -6.17 9.08
C ASP A 95 -3.61 -6.79 9.21
N LEU A 96 -2.64 -6.00 9.67
CA LEU A 96 -1.26 -6.43 9.82
C LEU A 96 -1.06 -7.14 11.17
N ALA A 97 0.02 -7.91 11.28
CA ALA A 97 0.43 -8.41 12.60
C ALA A 97 0.76 -7.23 13.52
N ASP A 98 0.51 -7.39 14.82
CA ASP A 98 0.75 -6.33 15.79
C ASP A 98 2.24 -6.02 15.94
N PHE A 99 2.66 -4.84 15.48
CA PHE A 99 4.05 -4.39 15.50
C PHE A 99 4.40 -3.52 16.71
N ARG A 100 3.53 -3.43 17.72
CA ARG A 100 3.71 -2.47 18.83
C ARG A 100 5.08 -2.53 19.50
N ARG A 101 5.69 -3.71 19.61
CA ARG A 101 7.02 -3.87 20.20
C ARG A 101 8.14 -3.51 19.24
N GLU A 102 8.03 -3.85 17.95
CA GLU A 102 9.05 -3.49 16.95
C GLU A 102 9.01 -2.00 16.57
N ALA A 103 7.81 -1.39 16.55
CA ALA A 103 7.60 0.02 16.20
C ALA A 103 8.25 0.98 17.20
N VAL A 104 8.26 0.64 18.50
CA VAL A 104 8.88 1.50 19.54
C VAL A 104 10.41 1.49 19.44
N ALA A 105 11.02 0.34 19.17
CA ALA A 105 12.48 0.20 19.05
C ALA A 105 13.07 0.84 17.79
N LEU A 106 12.25 1.01 16.75
CA LEU A 106 12.67 1.50 15.43
C LEU A 106 12.01 2.83 15.04
N ALA A 107 11.15 3.42 15.88
CA ALA A 107 10.65 4.79 15.73
C ALA A 107 11.78 5.84 15.80
N SER A 108 13.00 5.44 16.14
CA SER A 108 14.22 6.22 15.99
C SER A 108 14.72 6.31 14.54
N SER A 109 14.18 5.49 13.62
CA SER A 109 14.53 5.52 12.21
C SER A 109 13.73 6.60 11.46
N GLU A 110 14.43 7.45 10.73
CA GLU A 110 13.87 8.57 9.96
C GLU A 110 13.17 8.11 8.65
N ASN A 111 12.99 6.80 8.43
CA ASN A 111 12.47 6.25 7.17
C ASN A 111 11.38 5.18 7.37
N ILE A 112 10.12 5.60 7.23
CA ILE A 112 8.92 4.74 7.31
C ILE A 112 9.00 3.57 6.32
N PHE A 113 9.48 3.83 5.10
CA PHE A 113 9.50 2.82 4.05
C PHE A 113 10.47 1.68 4.39
N GLU A 114 11.71 2.02 4.75
CA GLU A 114 12.72 1.04 5.17
C GLU A 114 12.25 0.22 6.37
N PHE A 115 11.57 0.85 7.33
CA PHE A 115 11.01 0.14 8.46
C PHE A 115 9.97 -0.92 8.06
N ILE A 116 9.04 -0.57 7.17
CA ILE A 116 8.03 -1.53 6.67
C ILE A 116 8.71 -2.68 5.92
N VAL A 117 9.76 -2.38 5.14
CA VAL A 117 10.57 -3.39 4.44
C VAL A 117 11.27 -4.33 5.41
N VAL A 118 11.89 -3.81 6.48
CA VAL A 118 12.57 -4.61 7.50
C VAL A 118 11.59 -5.54 8.22
N ILE A 119 10.40 -5.04 8.58
CA ILE A 119 9.35 -5.88 9.17
C ILE A 119 8.93 -6.98 8.21
N PHE A 120 8.61 -6.62 6.97
CA PHE A 120 8.22 -7.57 5.95
C PHE A 120 9.27 -8.67 5.80
N LEU A 121 10.53 -8.28 5.68
CA LEU A 121 11.66 -9.20 5.56
C LEU A 121 11.76 -10.14 6.75
N ARG A 122 11.68 -9.63 7.99
CA ARG A 122 11.69 -10.46 9.21
C ARG A 122 10.55 -11.46 9.23
N GLN A 123 9.34 -11.05 8.85
CA GLN A 123 8.21 -11.98 8.81
C GLN A 123 8.43 -13.07 7.76
N VAL A 124 8.90 -12.71 6.57
CA VAL A 124 9.17 -13.68 5.50
C VAL A 124 10.32 -14.61 5.90
N GLU A 125 11.38 -14.13 6.53
CA GLU A 125 12.45 -14.97 7.07
C GLU A 125 11.91 -16.01 8.06
N GLN A 126 11.05 -15.60 8.99
CA GLN A 126 10.43 -16.53 9.94
C GLN A 126 9.60 -17.61 9.25
N LEU A 127 8.97 -17.27 8.12
CA LEU A 127 8.21 -18.24 7.32
C LEU A 127 9.14 -19.19 6.58
N VAL A 128 10.19 -18.67 5.93
CA VAL A 128 11.20 -19.48 5.24
C VAL A 128 11.85 -20.48 6.21
N ARG A 129 12.17 -20.07 7.45
CA ARG A 129 12.73 -20.97 8.48
C ARG A 129 11.81 -22.14 8.84
N ARG A 130 10.50 -22.00 8.66
CA ARG A 130 9.51 -23.07 8.90
C ARG A 130 9.27 -23.94 7.66
N GLY A 131 9.81 -23.55 6.52
CA GLY A 131 9.52 -24.14 5.21
C GLY A 131 8.43 -23.36 4.49
N ILE A 132 8.63 -23.14 3.18
CA ILE A 132 7.63 -22.50 2.33
C ILE A 132 6.48 -23.47 2.04
N TYR A 133 5.27 -22.94 1.97
CA TYR A 133 4.06 -23.68 1.70
C TYR A 133 4.10 -24.30 0.29
N ARG A 134 3.63 -25.55 0.21
CA ARG A 134 3.49 -26.30 -1.03
C ARG A 134 2.07 -26.85 -1.10
N ALA A 135 1.51 -26.86 -2.29
CA ALA A 135 0.18 -27.40 -2.52
C ALA A 135 0.14 -28.21 -3.81
N TYR A 136 -0.87 -29.07 -3.92
CA TYR A 136 -1.18 -29.73 -5.18
C TYR A 136 -1.83 -28.73 -6.13
N VAL A 137 -1.14 -28.39 -7.22
CA VAL A 137 -1.68 -27.61 -8.32
C VAL A 137 -2.08 -28.59 -9.42
N THR A 138 -3.31 -28.46 -9.91
CA THR A 138 -3.83 -29.35 -10.94
C THR A 138 -3.86 -28.65 -12.27
N GLU A 139 -3.15 -29.21 -13.24
CA GLU A 139 -3.02 -28.67 -14.59
C GLU A 139 -3.46 -29.70 -15.62
N GLU A 140 -4.02 -29.22 -16.73
CA GLU A 140 -4.38 -30.03 -17.87
C GLU A 140 -3.41 -29.74 -19.01
N GLU A 141 -2.78 -30.78 -19.53
CA GLU A 141 -1.75 -30.65 -20.55
C GLU A 141 -1.82 -31.79 -21.57
N ASN A 142 -1.24 -31.53 -22.75
CA ASN A 142 -1.20 -32.48 -23.86
C ASN A 142 0.24 -32.91 -24.14
N GLN A 143 0.68 -34.01 -23.55
CA GLN A 143 2.08 -34.45 -23.57
C GLN A 143 2.25 -35.80 -24.29
N PRO A 144 3.46 -36.13 -24.80
CA PRO A 144 3.70 -37.39 -25.50
C PRO A 144 3.73 -38.64 -24.60
N TYR A 145 3.63 -38.46 -23.28
CA TYR A 145 3.62 -39.55 -22.31
C TYR A 145 2.49 -39.35 -21.28
N LEU A 146 2.01 -40.46 -20.72
CA LEU A 146 0.97 -40.46 -19.69
C LEU A 146 1.61 -40.53 -18.29
N ARG A 147 1.34 -39.51 -17.47
CA ARG A 147 1.78 -39.40 -16.06
C ARG A 147 0.61 -39.21 -15.09
N GLY A 148 -0.47 -38.56 -15.55
CA GLY A 148 -1.64 -38.24 -14.74
C GLY A 148 -2.90 -39.00 -15.16
N ARG A 149 -4.05 -38.41 -14.84
CA ARG A 149 -5.35 -38.95 -15.23
C ARG A 149 -5.66 -38.55 -16.67
N LEU A 150 -5.81 -39.52 -17.56
CA LEU A 150 -6.27 -39.28 -18.92
C LEU A 150 -7.71 -38.74 -18.92
N LEU A 151 -7.94 -37.62 -19.60
CA LEU A 151 -9.28 -37.06 -19.80
C LEU A 151 -9.80 -37.54 -21.14
N LEU A 152 -10.49 -38.69 -21.14
CA LEU A 152 -10.88 -39.41 -22.36
C LEU A 152 -11.65 -38.55 -23.37
N ALA A 153 -12.64 -37.78 -22.93
CA ALA A 153 -13.46 -36.95 -23.82
C ALA A 153 -12.61 -35.88 -24.54
N ASP A 154 -11.85 -35.09 -23.78
CA ASP A 154 -10.97 -34.05 -24.32
C ASP A 154 -9.81 -34.64 -25.15
N HIS A 155 -9.30 -35.81 -24.77
CA HIS A 155 -8.24 -36.51 -25.50
C HIS A 155 -8.72 -36.95 -26.88
N LEU A 156 -9.88 -37.59 -26.97
CA LEU A 156 -10.47 -37.99 -28.26
C LEU A 156 -10.73 -36.78 -29.16
N GLN A 157 -11.19 -35.66 -28.59
CA GLN A 157 -11.43 -34.43 -29.35
C GLN A 157 -10.15 -33.77 -29.86
N ARG A 158 -9.10 -33.68 -29.02
CA ARG A 158 -7.88 -32.93 -29.34
C ARG A 158 -6.84 -33.75 -30.10
N ASN A 159 -6.81 -35.06 -29.91
CA ASN A 159 -5.75 -35.93 -30.42
C ASN A 159 -6.24 -36.95 -31.46
N ALA A 160 -7.43 -36.76 -32.05
CA ALA A 160 -7.97 -37.62 -33.11
C ALA A 160 -6.97 -37.87 -34.27
N LEU A 161 -6.17 -36.85 -34.63
CA LEU A 161 -5.13 -36.92 -35.67
C LEU A 161 -3.70 -36.99 -35.11
N HIS A 162 -3.54 -36.92 -33.79
CA HIS A 162 -2.24 -36.87 -33.11
C HIS A 162 -2.18 -37.93 -32.00
N MET A 163 -2.21 -39.21 -32.42
CA MET A 163 -2.22 -40.38 -31.53
C MET A 163 -1.00 -40.51 -30.61
N GLN A 164 0.08 -39.78 -30.90
CA GLN A 164 1.32 -39.76 -30.11
C GLN A 164 1.29 -38.83 -28.89
N ARG A 165 0.12 -38.30 -28.50
CA ARG A 165 -0.04 -37.39 -27.36
C ARG A 165 -1.22 -37.79 -26.50
N PHE A 166 -1.15 -37.51 -25.21
CA PHE A 166 -2.19 -37.78 -24.21
C PHE A 166 -2.65 -36.48 -23.57
N TYR A 167 -3.95 -36.19 -23.68
CA TYR A 167 -4.54 -35.05 -22.95
C TYR A 167 -4.92 -35.52 -21.55
N GLN A 168 -4.18 -35.02 -20.56
CA GLN A 168 -4.21 -35.53 -19.20
C GLN A 168 -4.28 -34.41 -18.18
N ARG A 169 -4.85 -34.73 -17.03
CA ARG A 169 -4.86 -33.89 -15.84
C ARG A 169 -3.84 -34.43 -14.84
N ILE A 170 -2.88 -33.60 -14.47
CA ILE A 170 -1.82 -33.93 -13.51
C ILE A 170 -1.96 -33.02 -12.29
N SER A 171 -1.74 -33.58 -11.10
CA SER A 171 -1.63 -32.82 -9.86
C SER A 171 -0.19 -32.87 -9.37
N GLU A 172 0.50 -31.74 -9.40
CA GLU A 172 1.88 -31.62 -8.97
C GLU A 172 1.98 -30.94 -7.60
N PHE A 173 2.79 -31.51 -6.69
CA PHE A 173 3.05 -30.92 -5.38
C PHE A 173 4.18 -29.88 -5.50
N THR A 174 3.79 -28.63 -5.73
CA THR A 174 4.72 -27.54 -6.07
C THR A 174 4.70 -26.42 -5.03
N ALA A 175 5.80 -25.69 -4.94
CA ALA A 175 5.88 -24.43 -4.22
C ALA A 175 5.45 -23.23 -5.08
N ASP A 176 5.19 -23.43 -6.37
CA ASP A 176 4.75 -22.37 -7.29
C ASP A 176 3.26 -22.03 -7.12
N VAL A 177 2.88 -21.74 -5.88
CA VAL A 177 1.54 -21.32 -5.46
C VAL A 177 1.46 -19.79 -5.37
N LEU A 178 0.25 -19.24 -5.46
CA LEU A 178 0.03 -17.80 -5.52
C LEU A 178 0.63 -17.06 -4.31
N GLU A 179 0.56 -17.63 -3.12
CA GLU A 179 1.14 -17.08 -1.89
C GLU A 179 2.65 -16.85 -2.04
N ASN A 180 3.37 -17.85 -2.54
CA ASN A 180 4.82 -17.77 -2.71
C ASN A 180 5.19 -16.85 -3.88
N ARG A 181 4.39 -16.85 -4.95
CA ARG A 181 4.56 -15.93 -6.10
C ARG A 181 4.43 -14.47 -5.66
N ILE A 182 3.45 -14.14 -4.82
CA ILE A 182 3.30 -12.80 -4.23
C ILE A 182 4.55 -12.41 -3.45
N LEU A 183 4.98 -13.24 -2.49
CA LEU A 183 6.16 -12.93 -1.66
C LEU A 183 7.43 -12.77 -2.49
N ARG A 184 7.67 -13.67 -3.45
CA ARG A 184 8.82 -13.59 -4.35
C ARG A 184 8.79 -12.33 -5.20
N TYR A 185 7.63 -12.00 -5.77
CA TYR A 185 7.48 -10.80 -6.59
C TYR A 185 7.76 -9.54 -5.77
N THR A 186 7.18 -9.43 -4.57
CA THR A 186 7.43 -8.29 -3.67
C THR A 186 8.91 -8.19 -3.30
N LEU A 187 9.57 -9.29 -2.90
CA LEU A 187 11.01 -9.28 -2.63
C LEU A 187 11.84 -8.86 -3.85
N GLY A 188 11.42 -9.29 -5.04
CA GLY A 188 12.04 -8.90 -6.31
C GLY A 188 11.94 -7.41 -6.60
N LEU A 189 10.79 -6.78 -6.31
CA LEU A 189 10.62 -5.32 -6.40
C LEU A 189 11.53 -4.60 -5.41
N LEU A 190 11.55 -5.04 -4.16
CA LEU A 190 12.36 -4.44 -3.11
C LEU A 190 13.87 -4.57 -3.38
N ALA A 191 14.33 -5.68 -3.97
CA ALA A 191 15.73 -5.87 -4.32
C ALA A 191 16.26 -4.92 -5.41
N ARG A 192 15.38 -4.24 -6.15
CA ARG A 192 15.72 -3.23 -7.15
C ARG A 192 15.98 -1.85 -6.53
N LEU A 193 15.53 -1.63 -5.30
CA LEU A 193 15.65 -0.37 -4.60
C LEU A 193 17.01 -0.19 -3.93
N GLU A 194 17.30 1.08 -3.64
CA GLU A 194 18.39 1.49 -2.79
C GLU A 194 17.89 1.84 -1.39
N TYR A 195 18.72 1.57 -0.39
CA TYR A 195 18.38 1.74 1.02
C TYR A 195 19.49 2.50 1.72
N ARG A 196 19.14 3.26 2.77
CA ARG A 196 20.12 3.93 3.62
C ARG A 196 20.87 2.92 4.48
N GLU A 197 20.19 1.89 4.99
CA GLU A 197 20.86 0.81 5.73
C GLU A 197 21.77 -0.02 4.79
N PRO A 198 23.10 -0.02 5.02
CA PRO A 198 24.00 -0.88 4.25
C PRO A 198 23.70 -2.35 4.57
N GLY A 199 23.48 -3.14 3.52
CA GLY A 199 23.23 -4.59 3.65
C GLY A 199 21.76 -5.01 3.57
N LEU A 200 20.78 -4.11 3.76
CA LEU A 200 19.36 -4.46 3.65
C LEU A 200 19.02 -5.09 2.30
N ARG A 201 19.55 -4.51 1.21
CA ARG A 201 19.42 -5.06 -0.16
C ARG A 201 19.96 -6.49 -0.28
N GLN A 202 21.09 -6.77 0.35
CA GLN A 202 21.71 -8.10 0.34
C GLN A 202 20.87 -9.10 1.15
N GLN A 203 20.33 -8.68 2.30
CA GLN A 203 19.42 -9.50 3.09
C GLN A 203 18.16 -9.84 2.30
N ILE A 204 17.55 -8.87 1.60
CA ILE A 204 16.38 -9.10 0.73
C ILE A 204 16.69 -10.15 -0.33
N ARG A 205 17.83 -10.02 -1.03
CA ARG A 205 18.25 -11.01 -2.05
C ARG A 205 18.47 -12.41 -1.47
N ARG A 206 19.07 -12.51 -0.28
CA ARG A 206 19.25 -13.77 0.44
C ARG A 206 17.92 -14.43 0.79
N VAL A 207 16.92 -13.66 1.22
CA VAL A 207 15.59 -14.21 1.51
C VAL A 207 14.86 -14.60 0.23
N ALA A 208 15.01 -13.81 -0.84
CA ALA A 208 14.43 -14.10 -2.15
C ALA A 208 14.94 -15.42 -2.74
N SER A 209 16.20 -15.82 -2.46
CA SER A 209 16.74 -17.08 -2.96
C SER A 209 16.04 -18.32 -2.39
N ALA A 210 15.35 -18.21 -1.25
CA ALA A 210 14.52 -19.30 -0.72
C ALA A 210 13.32 -19.62 -1.62
N PHE A 211 12.95 -18.70 -2.52
CA PHE A 211 11.85 -18.87 -3.48
C PHE A 211 12.36 -19.15 -4.90
N ALA A 212 13.58 -19.69 -5.05
CA ALA A 212 14.19 -19.96 -6.36
C ALA A 212 13.35 -20.90 -7.25
N GLU A 213 12.63 -21.85 -6.64
CA GLU A 213 11.78 -22.84 -7.32
C GLU A 213 10.39 -22.32 -7.73
N VAL A 214 10.00 -21.14 -7.25
CA VAL A 214 8.76 -20.47 -7.66
C VAL A 214 8.97 -19.89 -9.06
N SER A 215 7.93 -19.58 -9.83
CA SER A 215 8.07 -18.95 -11.15
C SER A 215 8.14 -17.41 -11.04
N PRO A 216 8.99 -16.73 -11.84
CA PRO A 216 9.07 -15.28 -11.81
C PRO A 216 7.97 -14.72 -12.69
N ALA A 217 6.84 -14.36 -12.07
CA ALA A 217 5.69 -13.80 -12.78
C ALA A 217 5.34 -12.42 -12.23
N PRO A 218 4.89 -11.47 -13.08
CA PRO A 218 4.33 -10.23 -12.61
C PRO A 218 3.08 -10.52 -11.77
N ILE A 219 2.97 -9.85 -10.62
CA ILE A 219 1.85 -9.97 -9.69
C ILE A 219 1.33 -8.57 -9.40
N ALA A 220 0.01 -8.39 -9.49
CA ALA A 220 -0.65 -7.16 -9.08
C ALA A 220 -1.01 -7.24 -7.59
N SER A 221 -1.11 -6.08 -6.92
CA SER A 221 -1.59 -6.05 -5.54
C SER A 221 -3.02 -6.61 -5.38
N ALA A 222 -3.84 -6.53 -6.44
CA ALA A 222 -5.18 -7.11 -6.49
C ALA A 222 -5.17 -8.66 -6.49
N ASP A 223 -4.09 -9.31 -6.90
CA ASP A 223 -4.01 -10.78 -6.84
C ASP A 223 -4.02 -11.30 -5.40
N CYS A 224 -3.65 -10.46 -4.42
CA CYS A 224 -3.76 -10.80 -3.00
C CYS A 224 -5.22 -11.09 -2.59
N ASP A 225 -6.20 -10.48 -3.27
CA ASP A 225 -7.64 -10.69 -2.96
C ASP A 225 -8.15 -12.05 -3.46
N ARG A 226 -7.39 -12.76 -4.30
CA ARG A 226 -7.73 -14.10 -4.80
C ARG A 226 -7.37 -15.22 -3.82
N LEU A 227 -6.60 -14.92 -2.79
CA LEU A 227 -6.13 -15.90 -1.82
C LEU A 227 -7.24 -16.31 -0.85
N VAL A 228 -7.40 -17.62 -0.71
CA VAL A 228 -8.28 -18.21 0.30
C VAL A 228 -7.43 -18.77 1.43
N TYR A 229 -7.63 -18.23 2.63
CA TYR A 229 -6.89 -18.67 3.81
C TYR A 229 -7.57 -19.88 4.46
N THR A 230 -6.80 -20.97 4.55
CA THR A 230 -7.09 -22.22 5.26
C THR A 230 -6.16 -22.36 6.46
N ARG A 231 -6.34 -23.41 7.27
CA ARG A 231 -5.43 -23.71 8.39
C ARG A 231 -3.98 -23.94 7.93
N LEU A 232 -3.77 -24.36 6.69
CA LEU A 232 -2.45 -24.70 6.15
C LEU A 232 -1.63 -23.46 5.75
N ASN A 233 -2.29 -22.41 5.25
CA ASN A 233 -1.64 -21.18 4.79
C ASN A 233 -2.00 -19.95 5.64
N ALA A 234 -2.68 -20.12 6.78
CA ALA A 234 -3.07 -19.01 7.67
C ALA A 234 -1.89 -18.13 8.11
N ALA A 235 -0.69 -18.72 8.25
CA ALA A 235 0.53 -17.99 8.57
C ALA A 235 0.95 -16.97 7.49
N TYR A 236 0.51 -17.14 6.24
CA TYR A 236 0.84 -16.21 5.16
C TYR A 236 0.08 -14.90 5.24
N ARG A 237 -1.14 -14.89 5.80
CA ARG A 237 -2.02 -13.72 5.82
C ARG A 237 -1.34 -12.40 6.22
N PRO A 238 -0.68 -12.28 7.39
CA PRO A 238 -0.02 -11.03 7.77
C PRO A 238 1.11 -10.60 6.83
N ARG A 239 1.81 -11.57 6.22
CA ARG A 239 2.92 -11.33 5.28
C ARG A 239 2.41 -10.87 3.92
N ILE A 240 1.33 -11.49 3.46
CA ILE A 240 0.63 -11.09 2.25
C ILE A 240 0.02 -9.71 2.43
N ASN A 241 -0.54 -9.38 3.60
CA ASN A 241 -1.08 -8.05 3.86
C ASN A 241 0.01 -6.97 3.83
N LEU A 242 1.19 -7.25 4.39
CA LEU A 242 2.36 -6.36 4.25
C LEU A 242 2.85 -6.27 2.79
N ALA A 243 2.94 -7.40 2.09
CA ALA A 243 3.32 -7.45 0.68
C ALA A 243 2.37 -6.60 -0.17
N ARG A 244 1.06 -6.72 0.08
CA ARG A 244 0.01 -5.92 -0.55
C ARG A 244 0.24 -4.43 -0.30
N LEU A 245 0.44 -4.02 0.95
CA LEU A 245 0.70 -2.63 1.31
C LEU A 245 1.95 -2.08 0.60
N LEU A 246 3.03 -2.87 0.53
CA LEU A 246 4.25 -2.49 -0.19
C LEU A 246 3.98 -2.35 -1.69
N MET A 247 3.34 -3.33 -2.32
CA MET A 247 3.03 -3.31 -3.75
C MET A 247 2.02 -2.23 -4.16
N GLN A 248 1.08 -1.87 -3.29
CA GLN A 248 0.07 -0.84 -3.58
C GLN A 248 0.64 0.57 -3.67
N HIS A 249 1.65 0.86 -2.84
CA HIS A 249 2.16 2.21 -2.64
C HIS A 249 3.56 2.42 -3.19
N LEU A 250 4.22 1.35 -3.65
CA LEU A 250 5.51 1.42 -4.34
C LEU A 250 5.31 1.68 -5.84
N SER A 251 5.93 2.76 -6.33
CA SER A 251 6.02 3.14 -7.73
C SER A 251 7.47 3.09 -8.18
N LEU A 252 7.74 2.41 -9.29
CA LEU A 252 9.07 2.22 -9.87
C LEU A 252 9.02 2.55 -11.36
N GLU A 253 9.94 3.39 -11.84
CA GLU A 253 10.15 3.60 -13.28
C GLU A 253 11.64 3.50 -13.61
N GLY A 254 11.97 2.77 -14.67
CA GLY A 254 13.34 2.50 -15.08
C GLY A 254 13.48 2.21 -16.57
N GLN A 255 12.82 2.98 -17.42
CA GLN A 255 13.05 2.90 -18.87
C GLN A 255 14.38 3.59 -19.22
N ALA A 256 15.14 2.98 -20.14
CA ALA A 256 16.37 3.59 -20.65
C ALA A 256 16.03 4.88 -21.40
N GLY A 257 16.51 6.02 -20.90
CA GLY A 257 16.26 7.35 -21.46
C GLY A 257 15.27 8.23 -20.70
N SER A 258 14.60 7.71 -19.66
CA SER A 258 13.83 8.52 -18.70
C SER A 258 14.51 8.62 -17.34
N THR A 259 14.25 9.70 -16.61
CA THR A 259 14.67 9.91 -15.22
C THR A 259 14.21 8.71 -14.38
N GLN A 260 15.15 8.00 -13.75
CA GLN A 260 14.80 6.82 -12.97
C GLN A 260 14.21 7.28 -11.64
N PHE A 261 13.12 6.66 -11.21
CA PHE A 261 12.59 6.94 -9.89
C PHE A 261 12.06 5.72 -9.17
N ALA A 262 12.12 5.83 -7.85
CA ALA A 262 11.46 4.96 -6.92
C ALA A 262 10.73 5.81 -5.89
N ALA A 263 9.44 5.59 -5.72
CA ALA A 263 8.64 6.29 -4.74
C ALA A 263 7.80 5.32 -3.92
N TYR A 264 7.77 5.53 -2.61
CA TYR A 264 6.83 4.88 -1.73
C TYR A 264 6.04 5.96 -1.01
N LEU A 265 4.75 6.09 -1.33
CA LEU A 265 3.91 7.19 -0.85
C LEU A 265 2.57 6.67 -0.33
N LEU A 266 2.28 6.95 0.93
CA LEU A 266 1.03 6.62 1.61
C LEU A 266 0.12 7.85 1.64
N ASP A 267 -1.12 7.73 1.17
CA ASP A 267 -2.14 8.76 1.36
C ASP A 267 -2.65 8.70 2.81
N MET A 268 -2.31 9.70 3.62
CA MET A 268 -2.68 9.74 5.04
C MET A 268 -4.17 9.88 5.28
N ASN A 269 -4.90 10.56 4.38
CA ASN A 269 -6.36 10.64 4.49
C ASN A 269 -6.95 9.23 4.30
N LYS A 270 -6.44 8.47 3.33
CA LYS A 270 -6.96 7.12 3.10
C LYS A 270 -6.62 6.15 4.22
N VAL A 271 -5.39 6.22 4.75
CA VAL A 271 -4.97 5.43 5.92
C VAL A 271 -5.87 5.73 7.11
N PHE A 272 -6.17 7.01 7.38
CA PHE A 272 -7.04 7.41 8.47
C PHE A 272 -8.48 6.91 8.29
N GLU A 273 -9.06 7.02 7.08
CA GLU A 273 -10.39 6.48 6.79
C GLU A 273 -10.48 4.97 7.07
N LEU A 274 -9.52 4.21 6.55
CA LEU A 274 -9.47 2.75 6.73
C LEU A 274 -9.26 2.39 8.21
N PHE A 275 -8.40 3.14 8.90
CA PHE A 275 -8.20 3.00 10.33
C PHE A 275 -9.51 3.18 11.10
N VAL A 276 -10.23 4.29 10.91
CA VAL A 276 -11.50 4.55 11.60
C VAL A 276 -12.53 3.46 11.29
N LEU A 277 -12.63 3.02 10.03
CA LEU A 277 -13.54 1.95 9.63
C LEU A 277 -13.22 0.61 10.30
N ALA A 278 -11.95 0.26 10.44
CA ALA A 278 -11.52 -0.98 11.09
C ALA A 278 -11.57 -0.91 12.62
N PHE A 279 -11.28 0.26 13.18
CA PHE A 279 -11.20 0.51 14.61
C PHE A 279 -12.57 0.67 15.27
N TRP A 280 -13.52 1.33 14.59
CA TRP A 280 -14.85 1.63 15.14
C TRP A 280 -15.62 0.39 15.64
N PRO A 281 -15.71 -0.72 14.88
CA PRO A 281 -16.38 -1.94 15.35
C PRO A 281 -15.71 -2.59 16.57
N ALA A 282 -14.40 -2.35 16.78
CA ALA A 282 -13.65 -2.94 17.86
C ALA A 282 -13.93 -2.28 19.24
N ILE A 283 -14.37 -1.02 19.27
CA ILE A 283 -14.60 -0.26 20.52
C ILE A 283 -16.07 -0.15 20.88
N LEU A 284 -16.97 -0.08 19.90
CA LEU A 284 -18.41 0.10 20.15
C LEU A 284 -19.23 -1.06 19.56
N PRO A 285 -19.15 -2.28 20.14
CA PRO A 285 -20.01 -3.38 19.70
C PRO A 285 -21.51 -3.05 19.86
N THR A 286 -21.84 -2.14 20.78
CA THR A 286 -23.20 -1.81 21.21
C THR A 286 -23.93 -0.84 20.27
N ILE A 287 -23.22 -0.05 19.47
CA ILE A 287 -23.81 0.88 18.50
C ILE A 287 -23.58 0.32 17.11
N ARG A 288 -24.34 -0.71 16.73
CA ARG A 288 -24.54 -1.08 15.32
C ARG A 288 -25.78 -0.34 14.81
N PRO A 289 -25.66 0.78 14.07
CA PRO A 289 -26.81 1.31 13.37
C PRO A 289 -27.23 0.25 12.36
N SER A 290 -28.49 -0.17 12.40
CA SER A 290 -29.06 -1.27 11.60
C SER A 290 -28.99 -1.08 10.07
N ARG A 291 -28.34 -0.02 9.59
CA ARG A 291 -28.18 0.34 8.17
C ARG A 291 -26.81 0.99 7.92
N TRP A 292 -25.73 0.22 8.00
CA TRP A 292 -24.52 0.56 7.24
C TRP A 292 -24.46 -0.41 6.05
N LYS A 293 -24.93 0.06 4.89
CA LYS A 293 -24.64 -0.65 3.63
C LYS A 293 -23.27 -0.14 3.16
N SER A 294 -22.28 -1.04 3.15
CA SER A 294 -21.01 -0.80 2.49
C SER A 294 -21.25 -0.68 0.98
N SER A 295 -21.30 0.53 0.46
CA SER A 295 -21.27 0.79 -0.98
C SER A 295 -20.14 1.77 -1.30
N PRO A 296 -19.42 1.60 -2.42
CA PRO A 296 -18.37 2.53 -2.83
C PRO A 296 -18.98 3.92 -3.02
N ILE A 297 -18.35 4.95 -2.44
CA ILE A 297 -18.86 6.31 -2.47
C ILE A 297 -18.62 6.90 -3.87
N SER A 298 -19.61 6.82 -4.75
CA SER A 298 -19.73 7.71 -5.90
C SER A 298 -21.13 8.32 -5.94
N GLY A 299 -21.21 9.66 -5.93
CA GLY A 299 -22.41 10.42 -6.32
C GLY A 299 -23.46 10.75 -5.25
N TRP A 300 -23.12 11.43 -4.15
CA TRP A 300 -24.13 11.99 -3.23
C TRP A 300 -24.15 13.53 -3.23
N THR A 301 -25.35 14.12 -3.34
CA THR A 301 -25.65 15.53 -3.09
C THR A 301 -26.23 15.71 -1.67
N TRP A 302 -25.79 16.75 -0.95
CA TRP A 302 -26.03 16.93 0.49
C TRP A 302 -27.04 18.05 0.78
N THR A 303 -27.90 17.89 1.81
CA THR A 303 -28.65 18.98 2.45
C THR A 303 -28.56 18.91 3.98
N ALA A 304 -28.47 20.08 4.63
CA ALA A 304 -28.01 20.23 6.01
C ALA A 304 -29.09 20.18 7.10
N ARG A 305 -28.81 19.50 8.22
CA ARG A 305 -29.44 19.74 9.53
C ARG A 305 -28.47 19.46 10.68
N ARG A 306 -28.42 20.39 11.65
CA ARG A 306 -27.56 20.35 12.85
C ARG A 306 -28.20 19.55 14.00
N ARG A 307 -27.41 18.72 14.69
CA ARG A 307 -27.65 18.27 16.08
C ARG A 307 -26.32 18.16 16.83
N ALA A 308 -26.30 18.57 18.10
CA ALA A 308 -25.13 18.51 18.98
C ALA A 308 -25.13 17.22 19.81
N PHE A 309 -23.94 16.64 20.05
CA PHE A 309 -23.70 15.50 20.96
C PHE A 309 -23.08 16.00 22.29
N PRO A 310 -23.27 15.29 23.42
CA PRO A 310 -22.71 15.69 24.72
C PRO A 310 -21.19 15.52 24.76
N THR A 311 -20.50 16.45 25.40
CA THR A 311 -19.05 16.64 25.46
C THR A 311 -18.28 15.66 26.35
N SER A 312 -18.91 14.67 26.98
CA SER A 312 -18.28 13.87 28.05
C SER A 312 -17.37 12.72 27.60
N CYS A 313 -17.08 12.56 26.30
CA CYS A 313 -16.22 11.48 25.79
C CYS A 313 -14.90 11.96 25.17
N PHE A 314 -14.60 13.25 25.18
CA PHE A 314 -13.42 13.84 24.56
C PHE A 314 -12.75 14.85 25.52
N ASP A 315 -12.16 14.37 26.61
CA ASP A 315 -11.18 15.19 27.33
C ASP A 315 -9.89 15.24 26.50
N GLY A 316 -9.66 16.38 25.85
CA GLY A 316 -8.41 16.71 25.17
C GLY A 316 -8.51 17.14 23.70
N MET A 317 -9.66 16.96 23.04
CA MET A 317 -9.92 17.51 21.70
C MET A 317 -11.06 18.53 21.76
N ALA A 318 -10.69 19.79 22.01
CA ALA A 318 -11.62 20.92 21.95
C ALA A 318 -11.95 21.28 20.48
N ALA A 319 -12.63 20.39 19.77
CA ALA A 319 -13.31 20.71 18.52
C ALA A 319 -14.52 19.78 18.34
N PRO A 320 -15.76 20.32 18.21
CA PRO A 320 -16.93 19.49 17.99
C PRO A 320 -16.81 18.77 16.64
N ILE A 321 -16.83 17.44 16.67
CA ILE A 321 -16.89 16.60 15.48
C ILE A 321 -18.33 16.66 14.93
N TRP A 322 -18.48 17.23 13.73
CA TRP A 322 -19.78 17.36 13.07
C TRP A 322 -20.12 16.08 12.30
N CYS A 323 -21.04 15.26 12.82
CA CYS A 323 -21.60 14.15 12.06
C CYS A 323 -22.83 14.59 11.26
N TRP A 324 -22.79 14.41 9.94
CA TRP A 324 -23.91 14.63 9.03
C TRP A 324 -24.68 13.32 8.84
N ILE A 325 -25.96 13.31 9.22
CA ILE A 325 -26.84 12.13 9.09
C ILE A 325 -27.67 12.28 7.81
N PRO A 326 -27.77 11.26 6.94
CA PRO A 326 -28.65 11.32 5.78
C PRO A 326 -30.12 11.34 6.22
N SER A 327 -30.91 12.32 5.75
CA SER A 327 -32.35 12.31 5.96
C SER A 327 -33.04 11.42 4.91
N THR A 328 -33.52 10.24 5.30
CA THR A 328 -34.49 9.51 4.47
C THR A 328 -35.90 9.99 4.80
N ARG A 329 -36.54 10.79 3.93
CA ARG A 329 -38.02 10.88 3.92
C ARG A 329 -38.56 9.84 2.94
N PRO A 330 -39.50 8.96 3.34
CA PRO A 330 -40.27 8.20 2.37
C PRO A 330 -41.25 9.14 1.65
N SER A 331 -41.33 8.99 0.34
CA SER A 331 -42.25 9.71 -0.54
C SER A 331 -43.71 9.39 -0.20
N ARG A 332 -44.43 10.34 0.40
CA ARG A 332 -45.88 10.47 0.24
C ARG A 332 -46.23 11.95 0.11
N ALA A 333 -46.95 12.25 -0.96
CA ALA A 333 -47.45 13.56 -1.30
C ALA A 333 -48.48 14.06 -0.27
N SER A 334 -48.30 15.29 0.22
CA SER A 334 -49.38 16.29 0.31
C SER A 334 -48.75 17.68 0.55
N PRO A 335 -49.38 18.77 0.06
CA PRO A 335 -48.76 20.08 -0.02
C PRO A 335 -49.01 20.89 1.26
N ARG A 336 -48.04 21.70 1.71
CA ARG A 336 -48.27 23.10 2.14
C ARG A 336 -47.03 23.77 2.74
N ARG A 337 -46.90 25.04 2.32
CA ARG A 337 -46.22 26.20 2.93
C ARG A 337 -44.69 26.19 2.92
N GLN A 338 -44.16 26.73 1.82
CA GLN A 338 -42.92 27.50 1.85
C GLN A 338 -43.09 28.67 2.83
N THR A 339 -42.15 28.80 3.77
CA THR A 339 -41.93 30.06 4.47
C THR A 339 -40.47 30.42 4.25
N VAL A 340 -40.29 31.46 3.44
CA VAL A 340 -39.05 32.18 3.20
C VAL A 340 -38.59 32.79 4.52
N ILE A 341 -37.34 32.57 4.94
CA ILE A 341 -36.60 33.53 5.75
C ILE A 341 -35.14 33.56 5.26
N ARG A 342 -34.76 34.73 4.73
CA ARG A 342 -33.39 35.22 4.49
C ARG A 342 -32.66 35.33 5.83
N TRP A 343 -31.39 34.94 5.89
CA TRP A 343 -30.21 35.77 6.21
C TRP A 343 -28.97 34.89 6.10
#